data_AF-A0A0Q7SKE0-F1
#
_entry.id   AF-A0A0Q7SKE0-F1
#
_cell.length_a   1.000
_cell.length_b   1.000
_cell.length_c   1.000
_cell.angle_alpha   90.00
_cell.angle_beta   90.00
_cell.angle_gamma   90.00
#
_symmetry.space_group_name_H-M   'P 1'
#
loop_
_entity.id
_entity.type
_entity.pdbx_description
1 polymer ?
#
loop_
_entity_poly.entity_id
_entity_poly.type
_entity_poly.pdbx_seq_one_letter_code
_entity_poly.pdbx_strand_id
1 'polypeptide(L)' 'MTTISTIRAALRNEFGARKYRITKAGEIHAWGVMPNSNGLGWYLYGWTNDTTTLARLGL' A
#
# COMPACT_ATOMS: atom_id res chain seq x y z
N MET A 1 3.74 -15.36 9.01
CA MET A 1 4.36 -14.02 8.93
C MET A 1 4.32 -13.58 7.48
N THR A 2 3.60 -12.52 7.15
CA THR A 2 3.46 -12.03 5.77
C THR A 2 4.78 -11.43 5.32
N THR A 3 5.33 -11.89 4.19
CA THR A 3 6.62 -11.40 3.69
C THR A 3 6.44 -10.12 2.88
N ILE A 4 7.51 -9.34 2.74
CA ILE A 4 7.51 -8.14 1.89
C ILE A 4 7.19 -8.49 0.42
N SER A 5 7.60 -9.65 -0.07
CA SER A 5 7.28 -10.08 -1.45
C SER A 5 5.78 -10.31 -1.64
N THR A 6 5.11 -10.95 -0.67
CA THR A 6 3.65 -11.15 -0.69
C THR A 6 2.91 -9.81 -0.65
N ILE A 7 3.34 -8.88 0.23
CA ILE A 7 2.75 -7.53 0.30
C ILE A 7 2.93 -6.80 -1.04
N ARG A 8 4.11 -6.87 -1.66
CA ARG A 8 4.35 -6.24 -2.97
C ARG A 8 3.50 -6.84 -4.08
N ALA A 9 3.19 -8.14 -4.04
CA ALA A 9 2.31 -8.78 -5.00
C ALA A 9 0.87 -8.28 -4.85
N ALA A 10 0.36 -8.23 -3.62
CA ALA A 10 -0.98 -7.71 -3.34
C ALA A 10 -1.11 -6.22 -3.73
N LEU A 11 -0.13 -5.39 -3.38
CA LEU A 11 -0.11 -3.97 -3.79
C LEU A 11 -0.07 -3.79 -5.30
N ARG A 12 0.62 -4.67 -6.02
CA ARG A 12 0.64 -4.62 -7.49
C ARG A 12 -0.71 -4.98 -8.09
N ASN A 13 -1.43 -5.93 -7.50
CA ASN A 13 -2.78 -6.29 -7.94
C ASN A 13 -3.77 -5.15 -7.67
N GLU A 14 -3.68 -4.53 -6.49
CA GLU A 14 -4.58 -3.45 -6.07
C GLU A 14 -4.35 -2.16 -6.85
N PHE A 15 -3.10 -1.67 -6.89
CA PHE A 15 -2.79 -0.34 -7.43
C PHE A 15 -2.22 -0.38 -8.85
N GLY A 16 -1.68 -1.52 -9.28
CA GLY A 16 -0.95 -1.65 -10.53
C GLY A 16 0.57 -1.44 -10.38
N ALA A 17 1.30 -1.78 -11.44
CA ALA A 17 2.75 -1.64 -11.48
C ALA A 17 3.18 -0.18 -11.30
N ARG A 18 4.23 0.04 -10.47
CA ARG A 18 4.84 1.36 -10.19
C ARG A 18 3.92 2.39 -9.51
N LYS A 19 2.74 1.98 -9.02
CA LYS A 19 1.79 2.84 -8.30
C LYS A 19 1.79 2.62 -6.78
N TYR A 20 2.84 1.99 -6.25
CA TYR A 20 3.03 1.77 -4.81
C TYR A 20 4.52 1.84 -4.45
N ARG A 21 4.82 2.17 -3.19
CA ARG A 21 6.16 2.11 -2.59
C ARG A 21 6.07 1.68 -1.13
N ILE A 22 7.09 0.97 -0.67
CA ILE A 22 7.26 0.59 0.73
C ILE A 22 8.55 1.26 1.23
N THR A 23 8.46 2.05 2.29
CA THR A 23 9.64 2.72 2.89
C THR A 23 10.44 1.76 3.76
N LYS A 24 11.66 2.14 4.16
CA LYS A 24 12.48 1.34 5.09
C LYS A 24 11.79 1.13 6.45
N ALA A 25 10.95 2.08 6.86
CA ALA A 25 10.18 2.02 8.10
C ALA A 25 8.91 1.15 7.97
N GLY A 26 8.59 0.63 6.77
CA GLY A 26 7.41 -0.21 6.54
C GLY A 26 6.14 0.56 6.15
N GLU A 27 6.23 1.88 5.90
CA GLU A 27 5.08 2.64 5.40
C GLU A 27 4.78 2.25 3.95
N ILE A 28 3.51 2.10 3.65
CA ILE A 28 3.00 1.83 2.31
C ILE A 28 2.40 3.12 1.77
N HIS A 29 2.94 3.64 0.68
CA HIS A 29 2.33 4.74 -0.06
C HIS A 29 1.80 4.25 -1.40
N ALA A 30 0.59 4.65 -1.74
CA ALA A 30 -0.06 4.36 -3.01
C ALA A 30 -0.22 5.64 -3.84
N TRP A 31 -0.22 5.50 -5.16
CA TRP A 31 -0.55 6.58 -6.09
C TRP A 31 -2.01 6.47 -6.51
N GLY A 32 -2.78 7.52 -6.29
CA GLY A 32 -4.20 7.56 -6.66
C GLY A 32 -4.88 8.83 -6.19
N VAL A 33 -6.21 8.79 -6.18
CA VAL A 33 -7.03 9.89 -5.63
C VAL A 33 -6.94 9.83 -4.10
N MET A 34 -6.46 10.91 -3.49
CA MET A 34 -6.29 10.97 -2.05
C MET A 34 -7.66 11.09 -1.36
N PRO A 35 -7.93 10.29 -0.30
CA PRO A 35 -9.24 10.28 0.35
C PRO A 35 -9.69 11.64 0.92
N ASN A 36 -8.74 12.46 1.40
CA ASN A 36 -9.07 13.69 2.14
C ASN A 36 -9.09 14.96 1.27
N SER A 37 -8.48 14.93 0.09
CA SER A 37 -8.34 16.11 -0.77
C SER A 37 -8.91 15.92 -2.17
N ASN A 38 -9.30 14.69 -2.54
CA ASN A 38 -9.70 14.30 -3.89
C ASN A 38 -8.65 14.63 -5.00
N GLY A 39 -7.44 15.04 -4.61
CA GLY A 39 -6.34 15.29 -5.52
C GLY A 39 -5.65 14.00 -5.93
N LEU A 40 -5.08 13.97 -7.13
CA LEU A 40 -4.25 12.87 -7.60
C LEU A 40 -2.84 13.00 -7.00
N GLY A 41 -2.34 11.97 -6.33
CA GLY A 41 -0.96 11.94 -5.86
C GLY A 41 -0.60 10.73 -5.00
N TRP A 42 0.58 10.80 -4.38
CA TRP A 42 1.04 9.81 -3.41
C TRP A 42 0.42 10.06 -2.04
N TYR A 43 -0.24 9.06 -1.46
CA TYR A 43 -0.78 9.12 -0.10
C TYR A 43 -0.35 7.91 0.73
N LEU A 44 -0.35 8.09 2.05
CA LEU A 44 -0.13 6.99 2.99
C LEU A 44 -1.35 6.06 2.96
N TYR A 45 -1.14 4.82 2.54
CA TYR A 45 -2.18 3.79 2.50
C TYR A 45 -2.23 2.99 3.81
N GLY A 46 -1.07 2.71 4.40
CA GLY A 46 -0.99 1.90 5.63
C GLY A 46 0.44 1.44 5.93
N TRP A 47 0.57 0.36 6.69
CA TRP A 47 1.85 -0.17 7.17
C TRP A 47 1.98 -1.67 6.92
N THR A 48 3.20 -2.15 6.71
CA THR A 48 3.47 -3.58 6.44
C THR A 48 3.23 -4.50 7.63
N ASN A 49 3.15 -3.96 8.84
CA ASN A 49 2.91 -4.68 10.09
C ASN A 49 1.53 -4.40 10.70
N ASP A 50 0.68 -3.64 10.02
CA ASP A 50 -0.67 -3.33 10.48
C ASP A 50 -1.67 -4.37 9.94
N THR A 51 -2.35 -5.07 10.84
CA THR A 51 -3.28 -6.14 10.49
C THR A 51 -4.46 -5.64 9.67
N THR A 52 -4.92 -4.41 9.91
CA THR A 52 -6.02 -3.81 9.13
C THR A 52 -5.59 -3.55 7.69
N THR A 53 -4.38 -3.04 7.49
CA THR A 53 -3.78 -2.80 6.16
C THR A 53 -3.61 -4.11 5.40
N LEU A 54 -3.14 -5.17 6.06
CA LEU A 54 -2.98 -6.49 5.45
C LEU A 54 -4.34 -7.09 5.05
N ALA A 55 -5.34 -7.02 5.92
CA ALA A 55 -6.69 -7.52 5.63
C ALA A 55 -7.33 -6.80 4.42
N ARG A 56 -7.13 -5.48 4.28
CA ARG A 56 -7.59 -4.72 3.10
C ARG A 56 -6.92 -5.17 1.79
N LEU A 57 -5.70 -5.68 1.87
CA LEU A 57 -4.96 -6.26 0.73
C LEU A 57 -5.26 -7.75 0.50
N GLY A 58 -6.16 -8.35 1.30
CA GLY A 58 -6.48 -9.77 1.25
C GLY A 58 -5.38 -10.69 1.80
N LEU A 59 -4.59 -10.20 2.76
CA LEU A 59 -3.45 -10.89 3.38
C LEU A 59 -3.66 -11.23 4.86
#